data_AF-A0A9B0TV09-F1
#
_entry.id   AF-A0A9B0TV09-F1
#
_cell.length_a   1.000
_cell.length_b   1.000
_cell.length_c   1.000
_cell.angle_alpha   90.00
_cell.angle_beta   90.00
_cell.angle_gamma   90.00
#
_symmetry.space_group_name_H-M   'P 1'
#
loop_
_entity.id
_entity.type
_entity.pdbx_description
1 polymer ?
#
loop_
_entity_poly.entity_id
_entity_poly.type
_entity_poly.pdbx_seq_one_letter_code
_entity_poly.pdbx_strand_id
1 'polypeptide(L)'
;MGPRGSGILVALLGLGLCSLVASSKPTPCQCSRLNPQNRKNCGFPGITSNQCFDVGCCFDSSVAGVPWCFTPLPMQESEECVMEVKARKNCGYPGISKEICASRNCCFSDTIPEVPWCFFPQSVQEEELV
;
A
#
# COMPACT_ATOMS: atom_id res chain seq x y z
N MET A 1 -56.95 13.71 -26.39
CA MET A 1 -56.20 12.73 -27.20
C MET A 1 -55.19 13.49 -28.05
N GLY A 2 -53.88 13.30 -28.06
CA GLY A 2 -52.90 12.50 -27.32
C GLY A 2 -51.52 12.92 -27.88
N PRO A 3 -50.40 12.88 -27.15
CA PRO A 3 -49.12 13.20 -27.76
C PRO A 3 -48.58 11.99 -28.53
N ARG A 4 -48.37 12.20 -29.83
CA ARG A 4 -47.74 11.28 -30.77
C ARG A 4 -46.26 11.14 -30.42
N GLY A 5 -45.79 9.90 -30.38
CA GLY A 5 -44.42 9.56 -30.03
C GLY A 5 -43.38 9.99 -31.06
N SER A 6 -42.17 10.20 -30.57
CA SER A 6 -40.94 9.98 -31.30
C SER A 6 -40.01 9.22 -30.36
N GLY A 7 -39.79 7.94 -30.66
CA GLY A 7 -38.82 7.11 -29.97
C GLY A 7 -37.43 7.69 -30.15
N ILE A 8 -36.82 8.11 -29.04
CA ILE A 8 -35.40 8.47 -29.03
C ILE A 8 -34.65 7.17 -28.78
N LEU A 9 -33.95 6.75 -29.83
CA LEU A 9 -33.07 5.59 -29.89
C LEU A 9 -32.03 5.66 -28.78
N VAL A 10 -31.92 4.54 -28.07
CA VAL A 10 -30.87 4.22 -27.10
C VAL A 10 -29.51 4.27 -27.79
N ALA A 11 -28.65 5.18 -27.38
CA ALA A 11 -27.21 5.08 -27.61
C ALA A 11 -26.51 5.05 -26.25
N LEU A 12 -26.64 3.91 -25.56
CA LEU A 12 -25.80 3.58 -24.41
C LEU A 12 -24.41 3.24 -24.94
N LEU A 13 -23.60 4.27 -25.20
CA LEU A 13 -22.15 4.13 -25.32
C LEU A 13 -21.61 3.81 -23.92
N GLY A 14 -21.67 2.53 -23.56
CA GLY A 14 -20.93 1.98 -22.43
C GLY A 14 -19.44 2.01 -22.76
N LEU A 15 -18.83 3.20 -22.71
CA LEU A 15 -17.38 3.32 -22.60
C LEU A 15 -17.01 2.77 -21.23
N GLY A 16 -16.70 1.48 -21.20
CA GLY A 16 -16.09 0.82 -20.07
C GLY A 16 -14.85 1.59 -19.69
N LEU A 17 -14.97 2.37 -18.62
CA LEU A 17 -13.83 2.92 -17.88
C LEU A 17 -13.13 1.72 -17.26
N CYS A 18 -12.27 1.04 -18.04
CA CYS A 18 -11.18 0.27 -17.46
C CYS A 18 -10.32 1.29 -16.72
N SER A 19 -10.58 1.45 -15.43
CA SER A 19 -9.68 2.16 -14.53
C SER A 19 -8.32 1.48 -14.68
N LEU A 20 -7.40 2.13 -15.38
CA LEU A 20 -5.99 1.78 -15.33
C LEU A 20 -5.58 2.02 -13.88
N VAL A 21 -5.66 0.96 -13.06
CA VAL A 21 -5.04 0.97 -11.74
C VAL A 21 -3.55 1.03 -12.03
N ALA A 22 -3.00 2.24 -12.02
CA ALA A 22 -1.56 2.44 -12.14
C ALA A 22 -0.92 1.79 -10.90
N SER A 23 -0.39 0.58 -11.07
CA SER A 23 0.34 -0.08 -10.00
C SER A 23 1.72 0.56 -9.91
N SER A 24 1.93 1.40 -8.90
CA SER A 24 3.24 1.99 -8.62
C SER A 24 4.17 0.91 -8.07
N LYS A 25 5.43 0.88 -8.53
CA LYS A 25 6.44 0.00 -7.96
C LYS A 25 6.62 0.32 -6.45
N PRO A 26 6.63 -0.70 -5.58
CA PRO A 26 6.81 -0.49 -4.15
C PRO A 26 8.23 -0.02 -3.85
N THR A 27 8.38 0.73 -2.77
CA THR A 27 9.67 1.19 -2.27
C THR A 27 10.42 0.06 -1.54
N PRO A 28 11.76 0.17 -1.37
CA PRO A 28 12.53 -0.85 -0.67
C PRO A 28 12.00 -1.16 0.73
N CYS A 29 11.63 -0.14 1.53
CA CYS A 29 11.12 -0.37 2.89
C CYS A 29 9.78 -1.09 2.89
N GLN A 30 8.93 -0.87 1.87
CA GLN A 30 7.65 -1.57 1.77
C GLN A 30 7.81 -3.08 1.59
N CYS A 31 8.94 -3.51 1.03
CA CYS A 31 9.26 -4.92 0.81
C CYS A 31 10.11 -5.49 1.94
N SER A 32 11.19 -4.82 2.34
CA SER A 32 12.19 -5.34 3.27
C SER A 32 11.74 -5.38 4.72
N ARG A 33 10.84 -4.47 5.14
CA ARG A 33 10.36 -4.39 6.53
C ARG A 33 9.16 -5.29 6.83
N LEU A 34 8.65 -6.03 5.85
CA LEU A 34 7.58 -6.99 6.06
C LEU A 34 8.14 -8.34 6.50
N ASN A 35 7.77 -8.79 7.71
CA ASN A 35 8.12 -10.13 8.17
C ASN A 35 7.65 -11.20 7.16
N PRO A 36 8.53 -12.14 6.73
CA PRO A 36 8.18 -13.17 5.76
C PRO A 36 6.92 -13.98 6.10
N GLN A 37 6.65 -14.23 7.38
CA GLN A 37 5.47 -14.97 7.84
C GLN A 37 4.16 -14.19 7.71
N ASN A 38 4.25 -12.87 7.56
CA ASN A 38 3.11 -11.99 7.38
C ASN A 38 2.85 -11.64 5.90
N ARG A 39 3.65 -12.19 4.97
CA ARG A 39 3.48 -11.97 3.53
C ARG A 39 2.14 -12.52 3.05
N LYS A 40 1.44 -11.72 2.24
CA LYS A 40 0.23 -12.13 1.53
C LYS A 40 0.54 -12.25 0.06
N ASN A 41 0.18 -13.37 -0.57
CA ASN A 41 0.45 -13.62 -1.98
C ASN A 41 -0.15 -12.51 -2.87
N CYS A 42 0.64 -12.05 -3.84
CA CYS A 42 0.33 -10.93 -4.73
C CYS A 42 0.71 -11.28 -6.18
N GLY A 43 0.31 -12.44 -6.65
CA GLY A 43 0.66 -12.90 -8.00
C GLY A 43 0.19 -14.31 -8.28
N PHE A 44 0.50 -14.81 -9.47
CA PHE A 44 0.21 -16.18 -9.88
C PHE A 44 1.42 -17.11 -9.64
N PRO A 45 1.23 -18.44 -9.49
CA PRO A 45 2.32 -19.38 -9.34
C PRO A 45 3.33 -19.30 -10.50
N GLY A 46 4.63 -19.24 -10.20
CA GLY A 46 5.68 -19.13 -11.20
C GLY A 46 5.89 -17.73 -11.78
N ILE A 47 5.26 -16.70 -11.20
CA ILE A 47 5.50 -15.30 -11.56
C ILE A 47 6.99 -14.95 -11.42
N THR A 48 7.54 -14.26 -12.41
CA THR A 48 8.93 -13.77 -12.37
C THR A 48 9.06 -12.55 -11.46
N SER A 49 10.27 -12.26 -11.00
CA SER A 49 10.56 -11.06 -10.20
C SER A 49 10.07 -9.77 -10.88
N ASN A 50 10.39 -9.58 -12.17
CA ASN A 50 9.98 -8.39 -12.91
C ASN A 50 8.46 -8.28 -13.03
N GLN A 51 7.77 -9.36 -13.39
CA GLN A 51 6.30 -9.37 -13.47
C GLN A 51 5.66 -9.03 -12.13
N CYS A 52 6.23 -9.51 -11.02
CA CYS A 52 5.75 -9.22 -9.68
C CYS A 52 5.85 -7.71 -9.35
N PHE A 53 7.01 -7.10 -9.61
CA PHE A 53 7.19 -5.65 -9.40
C PHE A 53 6.35 -4.80 -10.36
N ASP A 54 6.16 -5.23 -11.60
CA ASP A 54 5.37 -4.50 -12.59
C ASP A 54 3.87 -4.51 -12.27
N VAL A 55 3.38 -5.48 -11.49
CA VAL A 55 2.02 -5.44 -10.91
C VAL A 55 1.97 -4.73 -9.54
N GLY A 56 3.05 -4.07 -9.13
CA GLY A 56 3.14 -3.28 -7.89
C GLY A 56 3.27 -4.11 -6.61
N CYS A 57 3.74 -5.35 -6.74
CA CYS A 57 4.01 -6.24 -5.61
C CYS A 57 5.51 -6.28 -5.30
N CYS A 58 5.86 -6.80 -4.13
CA CYS A 58 7.24 -7.07 -3.74
C CYS A 58 7.65 -8.49 -4.10
N PHE A 59 8.90 -8.69 -4.53
CA PHE A 59 9.45 -10.02 -4.79
C PHE A 59 10.63 -10.34 -3.87
N ASP A 60 10.61 -11.50 -3.22
CA ASP A 60 11.76 -12.07 -2.50
C ASP A 60 11.62 -13.60 -2.39
N SER A 61 12.56 -14.32 -3.02
CA SER A 61 12.63 -15.78 -3.03
C SER A 61 13.65 -16.37 -2.03
N SER A 62 14.26 -15.56 -1.17
CA SER A 62 15.29 -16.00 -0.22
C SER A 62 14.73 -16.86 0.93
N VAL A 63 13.43 -16.77 1.21
CA VAL A 63 12.75 -17.52 2.28
C VAL A 63 11.81 -18.57 1.68
N ALA A 64 12.02 -19.83 2.03
CA ALA A 64 11.16 -20.93 1.63
C ALA A 64 9.87 -20.99 2.46
N GLY A 65 8.81 -21.58 1.89
CA GLY A 65 7.55 -21.81 2.61
C GLY A 65 6.67 -20.58 2.80
N VAL A 66 7.01 -19.44 2.20
CA VAL A 66 6.22 -18.19 2.21
C VAL A 66 6.01 -17.67 0.78
N PRO A 67 5.03 -16.79 0.53
CA PRO A 67 4.85 -16.17 -0.79
C PRO A 67 6.08 -15.38 -1.22
N TRP A 68 6.60 -15.68 -2.41
CA TRP A 68 7.73 -14.95 -3.00
C TRP A 68 7.30 -13.65 -3.66
N CYS A 69 6.14 -13.62 -4.29
CA CYS A 69 5.50 -12.38 -4.74
C CYS A 69 4.41 -12.00 -3.76
N PHE A 70 4.54 -10.85 -3.10
CA PHE A 70 3.72 -10.48 -1.96
C PHE A 70 3.31 -9.01 -1.93
N THR A 71 2.20 -8.72 -1.25
CA THR A 71 1.66 -7.37 -1.15
C THR A 71 2.61 -6.51 -0.30
N PRO A 72 3.02 -5.32 -0.78
CA PRO A 72 3.87 -4.40 -0.02
C PRO A 72 3.19 -3.91 1.25
N LEU A 73 3.97 -3.40 2.19
CA LEU A 73 3.43 -2.56 3.26
C LEU A 73 2.73 -1.32 2.68
N PRO A 74 1.70 -0.76 3.36
CA PRO A 74 1.06 0.47 2.92
C PRO A 74 2.08 1.61 2.78
N MET A 75 2.00 2.35 1.68
CA MET A 75 2.83 3.53 1.46
C MET A 75 2.51 4.59 2.53
N GLN A 76 3.54 5.30 2.98
CA GLN A 76 3.44 6.38 3.96
C GLN A 76 4.05 7.65 3.38
N GLU A 77 3.93 8.77 4.10
CA GLU A 77 4.49 10.04 3.62
C GLU A 77 6.03 10.06 3.60
N SER A 78 6.68 9.17 4.35
CA SER A 78 8.13 8.95 4.28
C SER A 78 8.48 7.47 4.47
N GLU A 79 9.64 7.06 3.92
CA GLU A 79 10.18 5.70 4.08
C GLU A 79 10.40 5.33 5.56
N GLU A 80 10.74 6.32 6.39
CA GLU A 80 10.90 6.13 7.83
C GLU A 80 9.60 5.69 8.53
N CYS A 81 8.44 6.02 7.96
CA CYS A 81 7.14 5.65 8.49
C CYS A 81 6.63 4.29 8.00
N VAL A 82 7.27 3.70 6.99
CA VAL A 82 6.86 2.40 6.44
C VAL A 82 7.26 1.28 7.41
N MET A 83 6.29 0.64 8.05
CA MET A 83 6.51 -0.49 8.96
C MET A 83 5.26 -1.33 9.13
N GLU A 84 5.42 -2.54 9.67
CA GLU A 84 4.27 -3.33 10.11
C GLU A 84 3.53 -2.67 11.27
N VAL A 85 2.22 -2.85 11.31
CA VAL A 85 1.35 -2.29 12.37
C VAL A 85 1.80 -2.73 13.76
N LYS A 86 2.19 -4.00 13.90
CA LYS A 86 2.71 -4.58 15.15
C LYS A 86 4.02 -3.94 15.63
N ALA A 87 4.75 -3.28 14.74
CA ALA A 87 6.01 -2.60 15.06
C ALA A 87 5.81 -1.15 15.52
N ARG A 88 4.60 -0.59 15.33
CA ARG A 88 4.29 0.79 15.71
C ARG A 88 4.45 0.97 17.23
N LYS A 89 5.37 1.86 17.61
CA LYS A 89 5.54 2.30 19.00
C LYS A 89 4.86 3.65 19.16
N ASN A 90 3.93 3.75 20.12
CA ASN A 90 3.14 4.95 20.34
C ASN A 90 4.03 6.18 20.65
N CYS A 91 3.83 7.26 19.90
CA CYS A 91 4.51 8.55 20.08
C CYS A 91 3.53 9.69 20.48
N GLY A 92 2.24 9.40 20.59
CA GLY A 92 1.19 10.37 20.86
C GLY A 92 0.27 9.97 22.00
N TYR A 93 -0.99 10.40 21.87
CA TYR A 93 -2.08 10.16 22.82
C TYR A 93 -3.41 10.05 22.06
N PRO A 94 -4.48 9.50 22.68
CA PRO A 94 -5.78 9.38 22.03
C PRO A 94 -6.30 10.73 21.51
N GLY A 95 -6.71 10.78 20.24
CA GLY A 95 -7.23 12.00 19.61
C GLY A 95 -6.17 13.03 19.20
N ILE A 96 -4.88 12.68 19.22
CA ILE A 96 -3.83 13.55 18.66
C ILE A 96 -4.08 13.83 17.17
N SER A 97 -3.92 15.08 16.74
CA SER A 97 -4.07 15.44 15.33
C SER A 97 -2.82 15.06 14.52
N LYS A 98 -2.96 14.97 13.19
CA LYS A 98 -1.83 14.73 12.28
C LYS A 98 -0.74 15.78 12.45
N GLU A 99 -1.11 17.04 12.61
CA GLU A 99 -0.19 18.18 12.71
C GLU A 99 0.61 18.14 14.02
N ILE A 100 -0.05 17.82 15.15
CA ILE A 100 0.63 17.68 16.45
C ILE A 100 1.53 16.44 16.47
N CYS A 101 1.12 15.35 15.82
CA CYS A 101 1.99 14.18 15.66
C CYS A 101 3.25 14.52 14.84
N ALA A 102 3.07 15.19 13.70
CA ALA A 102 4.16 15.62 12.83
C ALA A 102 5.11 16.61 13.55
N SER A 103 4.59 17.55 14.34
CA SER A 103 5.43 18.48 15.13
C SER A 103 6.25 17.78 16.22
N ARG A 104 5.91 16.53 16.56
CA ARG A 104 6.68 15.66 17.47
C ARG A 104 7.70 14.81 16.71
N ASN A 105 7.92 15.06 15.41
CA ASN A 105 8.76 14.28 14.51
C ASN A 105 8.35 12.79 14.47
N CYS A 106 7.04 12.55 14.42
CA CYS A 106 6.46 11.21 14.39
C CYS A 106 5.57 10.98 13.18
N CYS A 107 5.34 9.72 12.89
CA CYS A 107 4.52 9.23 11.79
C CYS A 107 3.05 9.17 12.18
N PHE A 108 2.15 9.54 11.27
CA PHE A 108 0.71 9.51 11.49
C PHE A 108 0.00 8.61 10.48
N SER A 109 -0.82 7.67 10.95
CA SER A 109 -1.72 6.86 10.12
C SER A 109 -2.89 6.34 10.96
N ASP A 110 -4.09 6.81 10.64
CA ASP A 110 -5.37 6.54 11.30
C ASP A 110 -6.24 5.50 10.58
N THR A 111 -5.71 4.86 9.53
CA THR A 111 -6.44 3.92 8.68
C THR A 111 -6.76 2.58 9.35
N ILE A 112 -6.19 2.31 10.53
CA ILE A 112 -6.33 1.06 11.26
C ILE A 112 -6.79 1.38 12.69
N PRO A 113 -7.92 0.83 13.16
CA PRO A 113 -8.39 1.04 14.52
C PRO A 113 -7.54 0.26 15.54
N GLU A 114 -7.67 0.62 16.81
CA GLU A 114 -7.07 -0.11 17.96
C GLU A 114 -5.53 -0.20 17.95
N VAL A 115 -4.86 0.66 17.18
CA VAL A 115 -3.39 0.75 17.11
C VAL A 115 -2.94 2.20 17.25
N PRO A 116 -1.68 2.46 17.63
CA PRO A 116 -1.18 3.84 17.69
C PRO A 116 -1.27 4.52 16.32
N TRP A 117 -2.04 5.60 16.25
CA TRP A 117 -2.12 6.43 15.05
C TRP A 117 -0.91 7.33 14.89
N CYS A 118 -0.38 7.84 16.00
CA CYS A 118 0.90 8.54 16.05
C CYS A 118 1.99 7.60 16.58
N PHE A 119 2.99 7.30 15.77
CA PHE A 119 4.03 6.34 16.11
C PHE A 119 5.43 6.83 15.72
N PHE A 120 6.45 6.34 16.41
CA PHE A 120 7.83 6.69 16.13
C PHE A 120 8.26 6.21 14.73
N PRO A 121 9.06 7.00 13.99
CA PRO A 121 9.67 6.54 12.75
C PRO A 121 10.70 5.43 13.01
N GLN A 122 11.00 4.67 11.98
CA GLN A 122 12.10 3.69 11.93
C GLN A 122 13.17 4.21 10.96
N SER A 123 14.41 4.35 11.43
CA SER A 123 15.51 4.81 10.61
C SER A 123 15.65 3.96 9.34
N VAL A 124 15.79 4.64 8.20
CA VAL A 124 16.23 4.00 6.96
C VAL A 124 17.73 3.84 7.01
N GLN A 125 18.19 2.61 6.86
CA GLN A 125 19.59 2.36 6.53
C GLN A 125 19.67 2.58 5.02
N GLU A 126 20.23 3.72 4.59
CA GLU A 126 20.66 3.83 3.20
C GLU A 126 21.71 2.75 3.01
N GLU A 127 21.40 1.74 2.20
CA GLU A 127 22.40 0.82 1.71
C GLU A 127 23.41 1.68 0.94
N GLU A 128 24.50 2.02 1.62
CA GLU A 128 25.70 2.58 1.00
C GLU A 128 26.01 1.69 -0.20
N LEU A 129 25.93 2.29 -1.37
CA LEU A 129 26.28 1.70 -2.64
C LEU A 129 27.80 1.44 -2.58
N VAL A 130 28.19 0.25 -2.12
CA VAL A 130 29.55 -0.29 -2.23
C VAL A 130 29.65 -1.15 -3.48
#